data_AF-A0A962QA98-F1
#
_entry.id   AF-A0A962QA98-F1
#
_cell.length_a   1.000
_cell.length_b   1.000
_cell.length_c   1.000
_cell.angle_alpha   90.00
_cell.angle_beta   90.00
_cell.angle_gamma   90.00
#
_symmetry.space_group_name_H-M   'P 1'
#
loop_
_entity.id
_entity.type
_entity.pdbx_description
1 polymer ?
#
loop_
_entity_poly.entity_id
_entity_poly.type
_entity_poly.pdbx_seq_one_letter_code
_entity_poly.pdbx_strand_id
1 'polypeptide(L)'
;MALCSNQSSTSQKLEAVKLYFGKRHCRTIVFTLDSAGEYFDLNVITNEYAEKKYLIFLDDGVASDPTPGAGVTLITVDVSSVVDAEDIADAFVAQLVASSIEVRYEQTVASVEVQNHFVGAITTESYTNSPNSTMTVGALGFGGYLGQNGEAELTTTVDTVQLVDDAQGTVVQDEIITGYQIELSVPLREMTTQRWEDLVGAVTGNTVTIDGEDITGWGTEKLYNSMFTYSGRLVMHPVRNAMSNIAEDITILNTAPILESLNFSGGSVQEGSMIFRAYKDANANAGINLTARGDHSKF
;
A
#
# COMPACT_ATOMS: atom_id res chain seq x y z
N MET A 1 -0.93 -47.00 -18.03
CA MET A 1 -1.95 -46.03 -17.58
C MET A 1 -1.70 -45.73 -16.12
N ALA A 2 -1.14 -44.56 -15.83
CA ALA A 2 -1.00 -44.08 -14.45
C ALA A 2 -2.05 -42.97 -14.25
N LEU A 3 -3.07 -43.30 -13.45
CA LEU A 3 -4.07 -42.36 -12.93
C LEU A 3 -3.41 -41.54 -11.82
N CYS A 4 -2.67 -40.48 -12.18
CA CYS A 4 -2.33 -39.44 -11.24
C CYS A 4 -3.52 -38.48 -11.16
N SER A 5 -4.49 -38.79 -10.32
CA SER A 5 -5.53 -37.84 -9.94
C SER A 5 -4.89 -36.75 -9.09
N ASN A 6 -4.63 -35.59 -9.70
CA ASN A 6 -4.35 -34.35 -8.98
C ASN A 6 -5.61 -33.96 -8.22
N GLN A 7 -5.77 -34.46 -7.00
CA GLN A 7 -6.80 -33.98 -6.10
C GLN A 7 -6.29 -32.69 -5.48
N SER A 8 -6.50 -31.56 -6.16
CA SER A 8 -6.28 -30.24 -5.58
C SER A 8 -7.43 -29.93 -4.63
N SER A 9 -7.22 -30.11 -3.33
CA SER A 9 -8.12 -29.55 -2.33
C SER A 9 -7.80 -28.07 -2.14
N THR A 10 -8.61 -27.20 -2.74
CA THR A 10 -8.54 -25.76 -2.46
C THR A 10 -9.33 -25.47 -1.19
N SER A 11 -8.62 -25.36 -0.07
CA SER A 11 -9.17 -24.79 1.17
C SER A 11 -9.34 -23.27 1.00
N GLN A 12 -10.35 -22.85 0.24
CA GLN A 12 -10.82 -21.46 0.28
C GLN A 12 -11.80 -21.33 1.43
N LYS A 13 -11.30 -20.89 2.59
CA LYS A 13 -12.16 -20.50 3.71
C LYS A 13 -12.68 -19.10 3.40
N LEU A 14 -13.96 -19.00 3.07
CA LEU A 14 -14.67 -17.73 3.01
C LEU A 14 -14.91 -17.26 4.45
N GLU A 15 -14.42 -16.09 4.80
CA GLU A 15 -14.50 -15.56 6.16
C GLU A 15 -14.61 -14.04 6.16
N ALA A 16 -15.07 -13.47 7.29
CA ALA A 16 -15.15 -12.03 7.44
C ALA A 16 -13.75 -11.40 7.39
N VAL A 17 -13.60 -10.33 6.61
CA VAL A 17 -12.35 -9.60 6.42
C VAL A 17 -12.47 -8.14 6.82
N LYS A 18 -11.39 -7.59 7.37
CA LYS A 18 -11.16 -6.16 7.50
C LYS A 18 -10.52 -5.67 6.20
N LEU A 19 -11.06 -4.58 5.65
CA LEU A 19 -10.59 -3.99 4.40
C LEU A 19 -9.78 -2.72 4.69
N TYR A 20 -8.60 -2.63 4.08
CA TYR A 20 -7.73 -1.48 4.14
C TYR A 20 -7.38 -1.06 2.71
N PHE A 21 -7.59 0.21 2.37
CA PHE A 21 -7.26 0.75 1.05
C PHE A 21 -6.42 2.00 1.20
N GLY A 22 -5.44 2.16 0.32
CA GLY A 22 -4.66 3.38 0.26
C GLY A 22 -3.36 3.24 -0.52
N LYS A 23 -2.52 4.27 -0.45
CA LYS A 23 -1.17 4.23 -1.01
C LYS A 23 -0.16 4.14 0.13
N ARG A 24 0.93 3.42 -0.10
CA ARG A 24 2.09 3.41 0.80
C ARG A 24 2.86 4.70 0.61
N HIS A 25 3.28 5.30 1.72
CA HIS A 25 4.20 6.42 1.67
C HIS A 25 5.59 5.90 1.22
N CYS A 26 6.18 6.55 0.22
CA CYS A 26 7.50 6.23 -0.31
C CYS A 26 8.35 7.49 -0.40
N ARG A 27 9.58 7.42 0.12
CA ARG A 27 10.59 8.47 0.06
C ARG A 27 11.94 7.90 -0.36
N THR A 28 12.75 8.73 -0.99
CA THR A 28 14.15 8.46 -1.30
C THR A 28 15.00 9.41 -0.48
N ILE A 29 16.00 8.87 0.21
CA ILE A 29 16.95 9.61 1.03
C ILE A 29 18.33 9.43 0.38
N VAL A 30 18.96 10.53 -0.02
CA VAL A 30 20.31 10.54 -0.55
C VAL A 30 21.23 11.16 0.48
N PHE A 31 22.18 10.36 0.99
CA PHE A 31 23.15 10.79 1.98
C PHE A 31 24.35 11.44 1.33
N THR A 32 24.99 12.36 2.06
CA THR A 32 26.32 12.87 1.74
C THR A 32 27.22 12.71 2.96
N LEU A 33 28.55 12.79 2.76
CA LEU A 33 29.49 12.64 3.87
C LEU A 33 29.30 13.70 4.96
N ASP A 34 28.81 14.89 4.57
CA ASP A 34 28.57 16.01 5.49
C ASP A 34 27.26 15.86 6.27
N SER A 35 26.49 14.79 6.05
CA SER A 35 25.25 14.50 6.80
C SER A 35 25.50 14.02 8.24
N ALA A 36 26.74 13.81 8.65
CA ALA A 36 27.08 13.37 10.01
C ALA A 36 26.69 14.44 11.06
N GLY A 37 26.08 14.03 12.17
CA GLY A 37 25.56 14.91 13.22
C GLY A 37 24.16 15.49 12.93
N GLU A 38 23.54 15.15 11.81
CA GLU A 38 22.21 15.61 11.41
C GLU A 38 21.09 14.68 11.89
N TYR A 39 19.85 15.17 11.90
CA TYR A 39 18.68 14.35 12.21
C TYR A 39 17.45 14.74 11.39
N PHE A 40 16.53 13.78 11.26
CA PHE A 40 15.31 13.96 10.47
C PHE A 40 14.18 13.02 10.92
N ASP A 41 12.95 13.36 10.54
CA ASP A 41 11.78 12.55 10.88
C ASP A 41 11.61 11.36 9.92
N LEU A 42 11.23 10.21 10.47
CA LEU A 42 10.82 9.03 9.73
C LEU A 42 9.52 8.48 10.34
N ASN A 43 8.40 8.74 9.71
CA ASN A 43 7.08 8.31 10.17
C ASN A 43 6.66 7.04 9.43
N VAL A 44 6.18 6.05 10.16
CA VAL A 44 5.77 4.76 9.61
C VAL A 44 4.39 4.38 10.12
N ILE A 45 3.69 3.57 9.35
CA ILE A 45 2.43 2.95 9.78
C ILE A 45 2.76 1.55 10.28
N THR A 46 2.28 1.22 11.49
CA THR A 46 2.50 -0.10 12.08
C THR A 46 1.47 -1.13 11.60
N ASN A 47 1.68 -2.40 11.95
CA ASN A 47 0.75 -3.51 11.75
C ASN A 47 -0.66 -3.28 12.35
N GLU A 48 -0.77 -2.40 13.34
CA GLU A 48 -2.02 -1.96 13.96
C GLU A 48 -2.70 -0.83 13.17
N TYR A 49 -2.12 -0.41 12.03
CA TYR A 49 -2.52 0.75 11.25
C TYR A 49 -2.49 2.06 12.05
N ALA A 50 -1.54 2.15 12.99
CA ALA A 50 -1.27 3.35 13.77
C ALA A 50 0.03 4.00 13.29
N GLU A 51 0.07 5.33 13.27
CA GLU A 51 1.31 6.05 12.97
C GLU A 51 2.26 5.98 14.16
N LYS A 52 3.51 5.60 13.89
CA LYS A 52 4.62 5.70 14.83
C LYS A 52 5.68 6.63 14.25
N LYS A 53 6.11 7.58 15.08
CA LYS A 53 7.03 8.65 14.69
C LYS A 53 8.44 8.32 15.18
N TYR A 54 9.39 8.37 14.27
CA TYR A 54 10.80 8.18 14.58
C TYR A 54 11.59 9.44 14.28
N LEU A 55 12.59 9.71 15.10
CA LEU A 55 13.62 10.71 14.86
C LEU A 55 14.90 9.94 14.56
N ILE A 56 15.40 10.01 13.34
CA ILE A 56 16.66 9.40 12.95
C ILE A 56 17.77 10.40 13.23
N PHE A 57 18.76 10.03 14.03
CA PHE A 57 19.95 10.82 14.30
C PHE A 57 21.17 10.10 13.75
N LEU A 58 21.96 10.79 12.93
CA LEU A 58 23.23 10.33 12.39
C LEU A 58 24.33 10.72 13.38
N ASP A 59 24.69 9.83 14.29
CA ASP A 59 25.62 10.09 15.38
C ASP A 59 27.08 10.01 14.91
N ASP A 60 27.75 11.16 14.91
CA ASP A 60 29.17 11.30 14.57
C ASP A 60 30.09 11.15 15.79
N GLY A 61 29.53 10.90 16.98
CA GLY A 61 30.23 10.84 18.25
C GLY A 61 30.64 12.20 18.82
N VAL A 62 30.21 13.30 18.20
CA VAL A 62 30.53 14.69 18.58
C VAL A 62 29.27 15.46 18.93
N ALA A 63 28.26 15.42 18.06
CA ALA A 63 26.97 16.03 18.29
C ALA A 63 26.21 15.30 19.40
N SER A 64 25.56 16.06 20.29
CA SER A 64 24.71 15.46 21.32
C SER A 64 23.40 14.96 20.73
N ASP A 65 22.94 13.78 21.18
CA ASP A 65 21.64 13.23 20.82
C ASP A 65 20.51 14.29 20.88
N PRO A 66 19.71 14.44 19.81
CA PRO A 66 18.56 15.31 19.85
C PRO A 66 17.52 14.77 20.84
N THR A 67 16.87 15.67 21.58
CA THR A 67 15.80 15.26 22.50
C THR A 67 14.53 14.98 21.69
N PRO A 68 14.04 13.73 21.64
CA PRO A 68 12.81 13.44 20.92
C PRO A 68 11.61 14.10 21.61
N GLY A 69 10.67 14.59 20.79
CA GLY A 69 9.39 15.10 21.28
C GLY A 69 8.52 14.00 21.90
N ALA A 70 7.44 14.40 22.58
CA ALA A 70 6.49 13.44 23.15
C ALA A 70 5.91 12.53 22.06
N GLY A 71 5.99 11.21 22.26
CA GLY A 71 5.48 10.21 21.30
C GLY A 71 6.41 9.93 20.11
N VAL A 72 7.62 10.50 20.10
CA VAL A 72 8.65 10.24 19.07
C VAL A 72 9.72 9.32 19.65
N THR A 73 10.14 8.32 18.87
CA THR A 73 11.21 7.39 19.26
C THR A 73 12.51 7.80 18.57
N LEU A 74 13.57 8.03 19.33
CA LEU A 74 14.91 8.30 18.78
C LEU A 74 15.54 7.01 18.26
N ILE A 75 16.13 7.07 17.07
CA ILE A 75 16.96 6.03 16.50
C ILE A 75 18.31 6.64 16.16
N THR A 76 19.33 6.16 16.85
CA THR A 76 20.71 6.57 16.65
C THR A 76 21.36 5.65 15.63
N VAL A 77 21.92 6.23 14.58
CA VAL A 77 22.70 5.56 13.53
C VAL A 77 24.15 5.97 13.75
N ASP A 78 24.99 5.03 14.15
CA ASP A 78 26.42 5.30 14.34
C ASP A 78 27.09 5.55 12.98
N VAL A 79 27.51 6.79 12.76
CA VAL A 79 28.29 7.23 11.59
C VAL A 79 29.67 7.75 11.99
N SER A 80 30.14 7.45 13.21
CA SER A 80 31.40 7.99 13.74
C SER A 80 32.66 7.46 13.03
N SER A 81 32.54 6.35 12.28
CA SER A 81 33.66 5.65 11.64
C SER A 81 33.53 5.50 10.12
N VAL A 82 32.51 6.12 9.52
CA VAL A 82 32.25 6.06 8.07
C VAL A 82 33.25 6.91 7.29
N VAL A 83 33.62 6.47 6.08
CA VAL A 83 34.60 7.18 5.23
C VAL A 83 33.99 7.75 3.95
N ASP A 84 32.80 7.30 3.55
CA ASP A 84 32.04 7.85 2.44
C ASP A 84 30.52 7.87 2.70
N ALA A 85 29.75 8.36 1.73
CA ALA A 85 28.30 8.47 1.82
C ALA A 85 27.57 7.11 1.65
N GLU A 86 28.22 6.11 1.07
CA GLU A 86 27.67 4.76 0.94
C GLU A 86 27.71 4.02 2.28
N ASP A 87 28.80 4.20 3.04
CA ASP A 87 28.90 3.71 4.42
C ASP A 87 27.80 4.27 5.33
N ILE A 88 27.39 5.53 5.15
CA ILE A 88 26.27 6.14 5.89
C ILE A 88 24.95 5.44 5.52
N ALA A 89 24.73 5.18 4.23
CA ALA A 89 23.54 4.47 3.76
C ALA A 89 23.49 3.03 4.31
N ASP A 90 24.63 2.34 4.34
CA ASP A 90 24.78 1.00 4.94
C ASP A 90 24.47 1.01 6.44
N ALA A 91 25.03 1.97 7.18
CA ALA A 91 24.79 2.14 8.61
C ALA A 91 23.31 2.42 8.90
N PHE A 92 22.68 3.28 8.10
CA PHE A 92 21.25 3.57 8.19
C PHE A 92 20.41 2.31 7.97
N VAL A 93 20.67 1.56 6.90
CA VAL A 93 19.96 0.31 6.61
C VAL A 93 20.15 -0.72 7.72
N ALA A 94 21.38 -0.88 8.22
CA ALA A 94 21.66 -1.77 9.35
C ALA A 94 20.85 -1.40 10.59
N GLN A 95 20.70 -0.09 10.86
CA GLN A 95 19.93 0.39 12.00
C GLN A 95 18.42 0.24 11.81
N LEU A 96 17.89 0.39 10.59
CA LEU A 96 16.49 0.09 10.27
C LEU A 96 16.14 -1.37 10.60
N VAL A 97 17.03 -2.30 10.24
CA VAL A 97 16.89 -3.74 10.52
C VAL A 97 17.02 -4.01 12.02
N ALA A 98 18.04 -3.46 12.67
CA ALA A 98 18.28 -3.65 14.11
C ALA A 98 17.12 -3.13 14.96
N SER A 99 16.52 -2.01 14.56
CA SER A 99 15.37 -1.40 15.23
C SER A 99 14.04 -2.04 14.84
N SER A 100 14.04 -3.04 13.95
CA SER A 100 12.84 -3.74 13.45
C SER A 100 11.74 -2.78 12.98
N ILE A 101 12.13 -1.73 12.24
CA ILE A 101 11.16 -0.76 11.72
C ILE A 101 10.37 -1.42 10.58
N GLU A 102 9.05 -1.20 10.57
CA GLU A 102 8.12 -1.80 9.60
C GLU A 102 8.14 -1.05 8.24
N VAL A 103 9.31 -1.02 7.62
CA VAL A 103 9.57 -0.43 6.30
C VAL A 103 10.26 -1.42 5.39
N ARG A 104 9.94 -1.32 4.10
CA ARG A 104 10.71 -1.90 3.02
C ARG A 104 11.74 -0.88 2.57
N TYR A 105 12.96 -1.33 2.31
CA TYR A 105 14.00 -0.46 1.80
C TYR A 105 14.71 -1.09 0.60
N GLU A 106 15.21 -0.23 -0.27
CA GLU A 106 16.11 -0.60 -1.36
C GLU A 106 17.25 0.41 -1.40
N GLN A 107 18.47 -0.07 -1.30
CA GLN A 107 19.67 0.76 -1.31
C GLN A 107 20.35 0.69 -2.67
N THR A 108 20.77 1.84 -3.18
CA THR A 108 21.62 1.98 -4.35
C THR A 108 22.72 2.98 -4.03
N VAL A 109 23.91 2.49 -3.69
CA VAL A 109 25.06 3.32 -3.29
C VAL A 109 24.68 4.21 -2.08
N ALA A 110 24.78 5.53 -2.20
CA ALA A 110 24.44 6.51 -1.16
C ALA A 110 22.94 6.85 -1.07
N SER A 111 22.09 6.22 -1.89
CA SER A 111 20.65 6.46 -1.92
C SER A 111 19.90 5.28 -1.31
N VAL A 112 18.94 5.57 -0.42
CA VAL A 112 18.04 4.59 0.18
C VAL A 112 16.59 4.98 -0.12
N GLU A 113 15.89 4.15 -0.88
CA GLU A 113 14.44 4.23 -1.01
C GLU A 113 13.80 3.52 0.19
N VAL A 114 12.86 4.18 0.85
CA VAL A 114 12.13 3.66 2.02
C VAL A 114 10.63 3.76 1.75
N GLN A 115 9.96 2.62 1.82
CA GLN A 115 8.51 2.49 1.65
C GLN A 115 7.89 1.88 2.91
N ASN A 116 6.78 2.43 3.39
CA ASN A 116 6.04 1.84 4.52
C ASN A 116 5.45 0.47 4.13
N HIS A 117 5.47 -0.51 5.04
CA HIS A 117 4.82 -1.81 4.80
C HIS A 117 3.30 -1.69 4.70
N PHE A 118 2.70 -0.79 5.46
CA PHE A 118 1.26 -0.63 5.57
C PHE A 118 0.80 0.63 4.84
N VAL A 119 -0.43 0.58 4.31
CA VAL A 119 -1.07 1.74 3.68
C VAL A 119 -1.57 2.71 4.74
N GLY A 120 -1.49 4.01 4.45
CA GLY A 120 -1.99 5.04 5.35
C GLY A 120 -1.37 6.40 5.12
N ALA A 121 -2.08 7.43 5.59
CA ALA A 121 -1.54 8.78 5.69
C ALA A 121 -0.56 8.89 6.85
N ILE A 122 0.54 9.63 6.64
CA ILE A 122 1.49 9.99 7.69
C ILE A 122 1.47 11.50 7.91
N THR A 123 1.81 11.93 9.12
CA THR A 123 2.11 13.33 9.42
C THR A 123 3.30 13.77 8.56
N THR A 124 3.24 14.99 8.03
CA THR A 124 4.34 15.58 7.26
C THR A 124 5.65 15.51 8.03
N GLU A 125 6.63 14.85 7.44
CA GLU A 125 7.99 14.73 7.97
C GLU A 125 8.74 16.06 7.80
N SER A 126 9.58 16.42 8.77
CA SER A 126 10.50 17.53 8.66
C SER A 126 11.93 17.05 8.42
N TYR A 127 12.58 17.65 7.41
CA TYR A 127 13.97 17.40 7.04
C TYR A 127 14.86 18.63 7.26
N THR A 128 14.35 19.68 7.91
CA THR A 128 15.06 20.96 8.07
C THR A 128 16.38 20.83 8.83
N ASN A 129 16.52 19.78 9.64
CA ASN A 129 17.71 19.53 10.46
C ASN A 129 18.70 18.54 9.81
N SER A 130 18.47 18.19 8.54
CA SER A 130 19.42 17.44 7.71
C SER A 130 19.65 18.11 6.36
N PRO A 131 20.25 19.31 6.33
CA PRO A 131 20.47 20.05 5.08
C PRO A 131 21.42 19.38 4.11
N ASN A 132 22.33 18.51 4.58
CA ASN A 132 23.29 17.82 3.73
C ASN A 132 22.73 16.51 3.14
N SER A 133 21.59 16.03 3.63
CA SER A 133 20.85 14.92 3.01
C SER A 133 19.75 15.45 2.10
N THR A 134 19.57 14.82 0.93
CA THR A 134 18.44 15.15 0.04
C THR A 134 17.33 14.13 0.22
N MET A 135 16.19 14.55 0.76
CA MET A 135 14.98 13.73 0.81
C MET A 135 13.97 14.14 -0.25
N THR A 136 13.49 13.17 -1.02
CA THR A 136 12.42 13.36 -2.00
C THR A 136 11.29 12.40 -1.73
N VAL A 137 10.07 12.92 -1.54
CA VAL A 137 8.86 12.11 -1.41
C VAL A 137 8.41 11.66 -2.80
N GLY A 138 8.55 10.38 -3.11
CA GLY A 138 8.13 9.80 -4.38
C GLY A 138 6.62 9.54 -4.44
N ALA A 139 6.01 9.18 -3.31
CA ALA A 139 4.56 9.03 -3.20
C ALA A 139 4.07 9.34 -1.79
N LEU A 140 3.08 10.22 -1.69
CA LEU A 140 2.35 10.44 -0.45
C LEU A 140 1.45 9.24 -0.15
N GLY A 141 1.55 8.72 1.07
CA GLY A 141 0.61 7.74 1.60
C GLY A 141 -0.73 8.40 1.93
N PHE A 142 -1.81 7.68 1.69
CA PHE A 142 -3.18 8.07 2.04
C PHE A 142 -4.01 6.81 2.30
N GLY A 143 -5.21 6.99 2.87
CA GLY A 143 -6.14 5.89 3.13
C GLY A 143 -5.93 5.21 4.49
N GLY A 144 -6.49 4.01 4.63
CA GLY A 144 -6.53 3.26 5.88
C GLY A 144 -7.70 2.29 5.95
N TYR A 145 -8.22 2.07 7.17
CA TYR A 145 -9.32 1.14 7.42
C TYR A 145 -10.66 1.64 6.84
N LEU A 146 -11.29 0.82 6.00
CA LEU A 146 -12.53 1.16 5.31
C LEU A 146 -13.80 1.04 6.17
N GLY A 147 -13.67 0.55 7.41
CA GLY A 147 -14.80 0.49 8.35
C GLY A 147 -15.58 -0.82 8.28
N GLN A 148 -16.81 -0.78 8.79
CA GLN A 148 -17.73 -1.92 8.68
C GLN A 148 -18.23 -2.04 7.25
N ASN A 149 -17.96 -3.20 6.67
CA ASN A 149 -18.38 -3.55 5.32
C ASN A 149 -19.51 -4.57 5.43
N GLY A 150 -20.41 -4.56 4.44
CA GLY A 150 -21.29 -5.69 4.22
C GLY A 150 -20.53 -6.89 3.64
N GLU A 151 -21.26 -7.79 3.00
CA GLU A 151 -20.65 -8.93 2.31
C GLU A 151 -19.81 -8.42 1.13
N ALA A 152 -18.49 -8.66 1.19
CA ALA A 152 -17.57 -8.33 0.10
C ALA A 152 -17.47 -9.53 -0.87
N GLU A 153 -17.61 -9.26 -2.16
CA GLU A 153 -17.58 -10.29 -3.20
C GLU A 153 -16.37 -10.10 -4.10
N LEU A 154 -15.50 -11.12 -4.17
CA LEU A 154 -14.35 -11.14 -5.08
C LEU A 154 -14.71 -11.97 -6.31
N THR A 155 -14.81 -11.30 -7.45
CA THR A 155 -15.11 -11.91 -8.74
C THR A 155 -13.82 -12.06 -9.54
N THR A 156 -13.50 -13.29 -9.93
CA THR A 156 -12.37 -13.60 -10.81
C THR A 156 -12.87 -14.15 -12.13
N THR A 157 -12.54 -13.49 -13.23
CA THR A 157 -12.83 -13.95 -14.59
C THR A 157 -11.53 -14.39 -15.26
N VAL A 158 -11.54 -15.57 -15.89
CA VAL A 158 -10.43 -16.08 -16.68
C VAL A 158 -10.89 -16.15 -18.12
N ASP A 159 -10.26 -15.38 -19.00
CA ASP A 159 -10.55 -15.43 -20.42
C ASP A 159 -9.76 -16.57 -21.04
N THR A 160 -10.45 -17.46 -21.77
CA THR A 160 -9.82 -18.59 -22.48
C THR A 160 -10.21 -18.61 -23.94
N VAL A 161 -9.29 -19.08 -24.79
CA VAL A 161 -9.55 -19.40 -26.20
C VAL A 161 -9.52 -20.91 -26.34
N GLN A 162 -10.63 -21.45 -26.85
CA GLN A 162 -10.81 -22.89 -27.04
C GLN A 162 -10.13 -23.37 -28.32
N LEU A 163 -9.38 -24.46 -28.21
CA LEU A 163 -8.90 -25.25 -29.34
C LEU A 163 -9.88 -26.40 -29.58
N VAL A 164 -10.53 -26.39 -30.73
CA VAL A 164 -11.53 -27.39 -31.12
C VAL A 164 -10.93 -28.50 -31.98
N ASP A 165 -11.47 -29.71 -31.87
CA ASP A 165 -11.11 -30.84 -32.70
C ASP A 165 -11.51 -30.61 -34.18
N ASP A 166 -10.54 -30.73 -35.09
CA ASP A 166 -10.74 -30.64 -36.54
C ASP A 166 -11.67 -31.75 -37.07
N ALA A 167 -11.75 -32.91 -36.41
CA ALA A 167 -12.56 -34.04 -36.86
C ALA A 167 -14.03 -34.00 -36.42
N GLN A 168 -14.36 -33.29 -35.35
CA GLN A 168 -15.72 -33.26 -34.76
C GLN A 168 -16.30 -31.84 -34.66
N GLY A 169 -15.52 -30.79 -34.93
CA GLY A 169 -15.93 -29.39 -35.10
C GLY A 169 -16.42 -28.66 -33.84
N THR A 170 -17.00 -29.36 -32.88
CA THR A 170 -17.62 -28.79 -31.67
C THR A 170 -17.03 -29.31 -30.36
N VAL A 171 -16.12 -30.28 -30.42
CA VAL A 171 -15.50 -30.86 -29.22
C VAL A 171 -14.26 -30.05 -28.87
N VAL A 172 -14.24 -29.44 -27.69
CA VAL A 172 -13.09 -28.71 -27.16
C VAL A 172 -12.01 -29.71 -26.76
N GLN A 173 -10.80 -29.56 -27.31
CA GLN A 173 -9.64 -30.39 -26.97
C GLN A 173 -8.75 -29.74 -25.90
N ASP A 174 -8.64 -28.41 -25.92
CA ASP A 174 -7.80 -27.65 -24.99
C ASP A 174 -8.30 -26.20 -24.85
N GLU A 175 -7.86 -25.50 -23.81
CA GLU A 175 -8.16 -24.09 -23.57
C GLU A 175 -6.89 -23.31 -23.22
N ILE A 176 -6.58 -22.29 -24.01
CA ILE A 176 -5.44 -21.40 -23.76
C ILE A 176 -5.93 -20.17 -23.01
N ILE A 177 -5.33 -19.87 -21.87
CA ILE A 177 -5.65 -18.66 -21.10
C ILE A 177 -5.12 -17.42 -21.80
N THR A 178 -5.99 -16.43 -22.02
CA THR A 178 -5.69 -15.15 -22.69
C THR A 178 -5.75 -13.95 -21.78
N GLY A 179 -6.41 -14.05 -20.63
CA GLY A 179 -6.60 -12.92 -19.74
C GLY A 179 -7.09 -13.31 -18.35
N TYR A 180 -6.89 -12.39 -17.41
CA TYR A 180 -7.43 -12.45 -16.06
C TYR A 180 -8.04 -11.09 -15.73
N GLN A 181 -9.26 -11.09 -15.20
CA GLN A 181 -9.89 -9.90 -14.64
C GLN A 181 -10.33 -10.21 -13.22
N ILE A 182 -9.99 -9.32 -12.29
CA ILE A 182 -10.30 -9.47 -10.87
C ILE A 182 -10.94 -8.18 -10.40
N GLU A 183 -12.13 -8.31 -9.82
CA GLU A 183 -12.89 -7.19 -9.26
C GLU A 183 -13.41 -7.58 -7.87
N LEU A 184 -13.34 -6.64 -6.93
CA LEU A 184 -13.96 -6.79 -5.62
C LEU A 184 -15.07 -5.76 -5.46
N SER A 185 -16.29 -6.22 -5.23
CA SER A 185 -17.41 -5.35 -4.87
C SER A 185 -17.58 -5.31 -3.35
N VAL A 186 -17.64 -4.09 -2.80
CA VAL A 186 -17.78 -3.87 -1.36
C VAL A 186 -18.89 -2.85 -1.10
N PRO A 187 -19.97 -3.25 -0.39
CA PRO A 187 -20.91 -2.30 0.17
C PRO A 187 -20.34 -1.69 1.47
N LEU A 188 -20.07 -0.39 1.44
CA LEU A 188 -19.65 0.39 2.60
C LEU A 188 -20.88 0.91 3.35
N ARG A 189 -21.05 0.51 4.61
CA ARG A 189 -22.18 0.95 5.46
C ARG A 189 -21.99 2.34 6.08
N GLU A 190 -20.76 2.83 6.08
CA GLU A 190 -20.42 4.12 6.68
C GLU A 190 -19.44 4.87 5.78
N MET A 191 -19.88 6.02 5.28
CA MET A 191 -19.05 6.95 4.52
C MET A 191 -18.80 8.20 5.37
N THR A 192 -17.61 8.31 5.96
CA THR A 192 -17.17 9.53 6.66
C THR A 192 -16.57 10.52 5.67
N THR A 193 -16.45 11.80 6.05
CA THR A 193 -15.80 12.82 5.19
C THR A 193 -14.38 12.42 4.78
N GLN A 194 -13.58 11.92 5.74
CA GLN A 194 -12.23 11.43 5.46
C GLN A 194 -12.23 10.26 4.44
N ARG A 195 -13.17 9.32 4.57
CA ARG A 195 -13.27 8.20 3.60
C ARG A 195 -13.71 8.68 2.23
N TRP A 196 -14.57 9.69 2.18
CA TRP A 196 -15.00 10.29 0.92
C TRP A 196 -13.81 10.98 0.22
N GLU A 197 -12.98 11.70 0.97
CA GLU A 197 -11.72 12.25 0.49
C GLU A 197 -10.75 11.17 -0.01
N ASP A 198 -10.54 10.11 0.76
CA ASP A 198 -9.59 9.04 0.40
C ASP A 198 -10.07 8.18 -0.78
N LEU A 199 -11.36 7.87 -0.87
CA LEU A 199 -11.92 6.97 -1.89
C LEU A 199 -12.33 7.72 -3.17
N VAL A 200 -12.93 8.91 -3.01
CA VAL A 200 -13.41 9.71 -4.13
C VAL A 200 -12.38 10.78 -4.46
N GLY A 201 -12.02 11.65 -3.53
CA GLY A 201 -11.11 12.78 -3.75
C GLY A 201 -9.73 12.37 -4.28
N ALA A 202 -9.07 11.41 -3.64
CA ALA A 202 -7.73 10.97 -4.04
C ALA A 202 -7.73 10.18 -5.36
N VAL A 203 -8.84 9.51 -5.71
CA VAL A 203 -8.89 8.58 -6.83
C VAL A 203 -9.63 9.16 -8.04
N THR A 204 -10.96 9.21 -8.00
CA THR A 204 -11.82 9.54 -9.17
C THR A 204 -12.24 11.00 -9.25
N GLY A 205 -12.35 11.67 -8.10
CA GLY A 205 -12.71 13.08 -7.94
C GLY A 205 -11.51 13.96 -7.63
N ASN A 206 -11.75 15.12 -7.04
CA ASN A 206 -10.73 15.98 -6.45
C ASN A 206 -11.26 16.67 -5.20
N THR A 207 -10.35 17.15 -4.35
CA THR A 207 -10.65 17.94 -3.16
C THR A 207 -10.11 19.36 -3.37
N VAL A 208 -10.97 20.36 -3.22
CA VAL A 208 -10.63 21.78 -3.40
C VAL A 208 -11.02 22.53 -2.14
N THR A 209 -10.09 23.31 -1.60
CA THR A 209 -10.35 24.20 -0.47
C THR A 209 -10.98 25.50 -0.98
N ILE A 210 -12.22 25.79 -0.56
CA ILE A 210 -12.93 27.03 -0.87
C ILE A 210 -13.30 27.68 0.46
N ASP A 211 -12.88 28.94 0.65
CA ASP A 211 -13.15 29.72 1.87
C ASP A 211 -12.70 29.02 3.19
N GLY A 212 -11.68 28.16 3.11
CA GLY A 212 -11.14 27.42 4.26
C GLY A 212 -11.87 26.11 4.58
N GLU A 213 -12.85 25.71 3.75
CA GLU A 213 -13.51 24.42 3.83
C GLU A 213 -13.06 23.52 2.67
N ASP A 214 -12.74 22.26 2.98
CA ASP A 214 -12.38 21.26 1.98
C ASP A 214 -13.64 20.64 1.37
N ILE A 215 -13.79 20.81 0.06
CA ILE A 215 -14.94 20.30 -0.71
C ILE A 215 -14.44 19.22 -1.66
N THR A 216 -14.99 18.01 -1.50
CA THR A 216 -14.62 16.84 -2.32
C THR A 216 -15.74 16.43 -3.26
N GLY A 217 -15.43 16.28 -4.54
CA GLY A 217 -16.40 15.86 -5.55
C GLY A 217 -15.78 15.52 -6.90
N TRP A 218 -16.62 15.39 -7.93
CA TRP A 218 -16.15 15.12 -9.29
C TRP A 218 -16.01 16.41 -10.09
N GLY A 219 -14.88 16.52 -10.79
CA GLY A 219 -14.56 17.62 -11.69
C GLY A 219 -13.88 17.10 -12.95
N THR A 220 -13.54 18.02 -13.85
CA THR A 220 -12.93 17.68 -15.14
C THR A 220 -11.41 17.50 -15.08
N GLU A 221 -10.78 17.81 -13.96
CA GLU A 221 -9.31 17.84 -13.80
C GLU A 221 -8.63 16.49 -14.02
N LYS A 222 -9.29 15.39 -13.61
CA LYS A 222 -8.76 14.03 -13.78
C LYS A 222 -9.22 13.35 -15.07
N LEU A 223 -9.98 14.04 -15.92
CA LEU A 223 -10.37 13.48 -17.23
C LEU A 223 -9.14 13.29 -18.10
N TYR A 224 -9.14 12.19 -18.87
CA TYR A 224 -8.04 11.78 -19.76
C TYR A 224 -6.72 11.42 -19.06
N ASN A 225 -6.67 11.41 -17.74
CA ASN A 225 -5.54 10.88 -16.98
C ASN A 225 -5.71 9.37 -16.75
N SER A 226 -4.58 8.67 -16.67
CA SER A 226 -4.58 7.23 -16.36
C SER A 226 -4.99 7.00 -14.92
N MET A 227 -5.94 6.08 -14.68
CA MET A 227 -6.32 5.68 -13.32
C MET A 227 -5.18 5.01 -12.55
N PHE A 228 -4.15 4.52 -13.25
CA PHE A 228 -2.95 3.96 -12.63
C PHE A 228 -2.16 4.99 -11.80
N THR A 229 -2.27 6.28 -12.13
CA THR A 229 -1.60 7.33 -11.36
C THR A 229 -2.22 7.52 -9.98
N TYR A 230 -3.52 7.22 -9.86
CA TYR A 230 -4.32 7.42 -8.65
C TYR A 230 -4.68 6.12 -7.94
N SER A 231 -4.15 5.00 -8.43
CA SER A 231 -4.44 3.70 -7.86
C SER A 231 -3.65 3.48 -6.56
N GLY A 232 -4.24 2.68 -5.69
CA GLY A 232 -3.68 2.26 -4.41
C GLY A 232 -3.73 0.75 -4.26
N ARG A 233 -3.39 0.27 -3.08
CA ARG A 233 -3.42 -1.15 -2.72
C ARG A 233 -4.62 -1.41 -1.83
N LEU A 234 -5.28 -2.54 -2.04
CA LEU A 234 -6.35 -3.03 -1.18
C LEU A 234 -5.88 -4.29 -0.46
N VAL A 235 -5.90 -4.27 0.86
CA VAL A 235 -5.52 -5.38 1.74
C VAL A 235 -6.75 -5.85 2.50
N MET A 236 -7.01 -7.15 2.43
CA MET A 236 -8.07 -7.85 3.15
C MET A 236 -7.44 -8.74 4.22
N HIS A 237 -7.67 -8.40 5.49
CA HIS A 237 -7.16 -9.14 6.64
C HIS A 237 -8.28 -9.96 7.31
N PRO A 238 -8.14 -11.30 7.48
CA PRO A 238 -9.13 -12.12 8.16
C PRO A 238 -9.40 -11.67 9.61
N VAL A 239 -10.66 -11.47 9.98
CA VAL A 239 -11.06 -11.00 11.33
C VAL A 239 -10.65 -11.98 12.43
N ARG A 240 -10.54 -13.29 12.13
CA ARG A 240 -10.11 -14.30 13.10
C ARG A 240 -8.66 -14.13 13.54
N ASN A 241 -7.82 -13.53 12.69
CA ASN A 241 -6.39 -13.43 12.92
C ASN A 241 -6.09 -12.17 13.75
N ALA A 242 -5.04 -12.25 14.55
CA ALA A 242 -4.47 -11.05 15.14
C ALA A 242 -3.85 -10.20 14.04
N MET A 243 -3.84 -8.87 14.20
CA MET A 243 -3.28 -7.92 13.23
C MET A 243 -1.80 -8.21 12.88
N SER A 244 -1.06 -8.82 13.79
CA SER A 244 0.33 -9.23 13.57
C SER A 244 0.48 -10.47 12.68
N ASN A 245 -0.59 -11.26 12.47
CA ASN A 245 -0.59 -12.44 11.61
C ASN A 245 -1.11 -12.11 10.21
N ILE A 246 -0.21 -11.57 9.38
CA ILE A 246 -0.49 -11.14 8.00
C ILE A 246 -0.29 -12.27 6.96
N ALA A 247 0.00 -13.50 7.39
CA ALA A 247 0.35 -14.60 6.50
C ALA A 247 -0.80 -15.10 5.61
N GLU A 248 -2.05 -14.74 5.93
CA GLU A 248 -3.25 -15.18 5.20
C GLU A 248 -3.98 -14.04 4.51
N ASP A 249 -3.39 -12.84 4.47
CA ASP A 249 -4.02 -11.66 3.90
C ASP A 249 -4.22 -11.81 2.39
N ILE A 250 -5.34 -11.30 1.88
CA ILE A 250 -5.60 -11.24 0.44
C ILE A 250 -5.39 -9.80 0.00
N THR A 251 -4.53 -9.58 -0.99
CA THR A 251 -4.15 -8.24 -1.44
C THR A 251 -4.36 -8.10 -2.93
N ILE A 252 -5.11 -7.08 -3.33
CA ILE A 252 -5.10 -6.58 -4.71
C ILE A 252 -3.98 -5.55 -4.78
N LEU A 253 -2.93 -5.88 -5.53
CA LEU A 253 -1.66 -5.15 -5.49
C LEU A 253 -1.82 -3.70 -5.95
N ASN A 254 -2.64 -3.51 -6.98
CA ASN A 254 -2.96 -2.21 -7.52
C ASN A 254 -4.43 -2.13 -7.94
N THR A 255 -5.17 -1.14 -7.46
CA THR A 255 -6.60 -0.95 -7.72
C THR A 255 -7.00 0.51 -7.58
N ALA A 256 -8.00 0.95 -8.34
CA ALA A 256 -8.64 2.24 -8.18
C ALA A 256 -10.13 2.00 -7.84
N PRO A 257 -10.60 2.42 -6.65
CA PRO A 257 -12.00 2.32 -6.31
C PRO A 257 -12.87 3.17 -7.24
N ILE A 258 -13.99 2.60 -7.67
CA ILE A 258 -15.02 3.28 -8.44
C ILE A 258 -16.30 3.21 -7.62
N LEU A 259 -16.86 4.38 -7.28
CA LEU A 259 -18.17 4.48 -6.66
C LEU A 259 -19.23 4.22 -7.72
N GLU A 260 -20.02 3.16 -7.56
CA GLU A 260 -21.10 2.83 -8.48
C GLU A 260 -22.41 3.52 -8.10
N SER A 261 -22.71 3.50 -6.81
CA SER A 261 -23.97 4.05 -6.30
C SER A 261 -23.84 4.43 -4.84
N LEU A 262 -24.64 5.41 -4.43
CA LEU A 262 -24.76 5.82 -3.05
C LEU A 262 -26.25 6.04 -2.73
N ASN A 263 -26.75 5.34 -1.72
CA ASN A 263 -28.16 5.36 -1.37
C ASN A 263 -28.42 6.25 -0.14
N PHE A 264 -29.24 7.29 -0.32
CA PHE A 264 -29.73 8.15 0.76
C PHE A 264 -31.17 7.79 1.11
N SER A 265 -31.32 6.70 1.86
CA SER A 265 -32.61 6.23 2.33
C SER A 265 -32.76 6.55 3.81
N GLY A 266 -33.87 7.19 4.19
CA GLY A 266 -34.22 7.47 5.59
C GLY A 266 -34.82 6.26 6.33
N GLY A 267 -34.97 5.11 5.66
CA GLY A 267 -35.58 3.90 6.20
C GLY A 267 -34.68 2.66 6.22
N SER A 268 -33.56 2.68 5.51
CA SER A 268 -32.54 1.61 5.50
C SER A 268 -31.17 2.18 5.88
N VAL A 269 -30.24 1.30 6.27
CA VAL A 269 -28.84 1.71 6.44
C VAL A 269 -28.34 2.27 5.10
N GLN A 270 -27.65 3.42 5.15
CA GLN A 270 -27.06 4.02 3.97
C GLN A 270 -25.88 3.16 3.53
N GLU A 271 -25.85 2.77 2.26
CA GLU A 271 -24.78 1.94 1.70
C GLU A 271 -24.27 2.58 0.41
N GLY A 272 -22.94 2.69 0.31
CA GLY A 272 -22.24 3.05 -0.91
C GLY A 272 -21.59 1.81 -1.51
N SER A 273 -21.93 1.48 -2.76
CA SER A 273 -21.29 0.35 -3.47
C SER A 273 -20.03 0.82 -4.15
N MET A 274 -18.90 0.20 -3.81
CA MET A 274 -17.60 0.46 -4.42
C MET A 274 -17.11 -0.79 -5.14
N ILE A 275 -16.62 -0.62 -6.37
CA ILE A 275 -15.87 -1.65 -7.10
C ILE A 275 -14.38 -1.32 -7.07
N PHE A 276 -13.58 -2.31 -6.70
CA PHE A 276 -12.13 -2.29 -6.77
C PHE A 276 -11.67 -3.18 -7.92
N ARG A 277 -11.28 -2.58 -9.04
CA ARG A 277 -10.74 -3.30 -10.21
C ARG A 277 -9.24 -3.47 -10.08
N ALA A 278 -8.75 -4.70 -10.19
CA ALA A 278 -7.31 -4.99 -10.18
C ALA A 278 -6.65 -4.52 -11.48
N TYR A 279 -5.56 -3.76 -11.35
CA TYR A 279 -4.66 -3.41 -12.44
C TYR A 279 -3.34 -4.18 -12.31
N LYS A 280 -2.70 -4.47 -13.44
CA LYS A 280 -1.40 -5.13 -13.46
C LYS A 280 -0.36 -4.24 -12.77
N ASP A 281 0.24 -4.74 -11.70
CA ASP A 281 1.41 -4.11 -11.09
C ASP A 281 2.66 -4.49 -11.91
N ALA A 282 3.35 -3.48 -12.45
CA ALA A 282 4.56 -3.68 -13.25
C ALA A 282 5.78 -4.04 -12.40
N ASN A 283 5.78 -3.67 -11.11
CA ASN A 283 6.90 -3.86 -10.20
C ASN A 283 6.80 -5.19 -9.43
N ALA A 284 5.64 -5.83 -9.45
CA ALA A 284 5.42 -7.14 -8.85
C ALA A 284 5.92 -8.29 -9.75
N ASN A 285 6.24 -9.43 -9.15
CA ASN A 285 6.66 -10.62 -9.87
C ASN A 285 5.58 -11.03 -10.89
N ALA A 286 5.97 -11.29 -12.14
CA ALA A 286 5.05 -11.63 -13.22
C ALA A 286 4.17 -12.86 -12.93
N GLY A 287 4.58 -13.76 -12.04
CA GLY A 287 3.75 -14.89 -11.59
C GLY A 287 2.58 -14.49 -10.68
N ILE A 288 2.66 -13.34 -10.00
CA ILE A 288 1.66 -12.84 -9.04
C ILE A 288 1.66 -11.30 -9.08
N ASN A 289 0.97 -10.71 -10.05
CA ASN A 289 0.98 -9.26 -10.30
C ASN A 289 -0.41 -8.59 -10.34
N LEU A 290 -1.47 -9.31 -9.96
CA LEU A 290 -2.85 -8.80 -9.88
C LEU A 290 -3.38 -8.90 -8.44
N THR A 291 -3.51 -10.13 -7.95
CA THR A 291 -3.91 -10.43 -6.57
C THR A 291 -2.94 -11.43 -5.97
N ALA A 292 -2.70 -11.33 -4.67
CA ALA A 292 -1.90 -12.28 -3.91
C ALA A 292 -2.64 -12.70 -2.65
N ARG A 293 -2.37 -13.92 -2.17
CA ARG A 293 -2.71 -14.34 -0.81
C ARG A 293 -1.42 -14.68 -0.08
N GLY A 294 -1.20 -14.07 1.07
CA GLY A 294 0.05 -14.20 1.80
C GLY A 294 0.42 -12.92 2.55
N ASP A 295 1.61 -12.93 3.13
CA ASP A 295 2.22 -11.77 3.77
C ASP A 295 2.34 -10.59 2.79
N HIS A 296 1.45 -9.61 2.97
CA HIS A 296 1.31 -8.48 2.06
C HIS A 296 2.48 -7.47 2.16
N SER A 297 3.29 -7.55 3.21
CA SER A 297 4.48 -6.69 3.38
C SER A 297 5.58 -7.00 2.36
N LYS A 298 5.56 -8.20 1.78
CA LYS A 298 6.59 -8.69 0.84
C LYS A 298 6.35 -8.33 -0.62
N PHE A 299 5.18 -7.80 -0.94
CA PHE A 299 4.83 -7.35 -2.30
C PHE A 299 4.98 -5.84 -2.43
#